data_AF-C5MBR9-F1
#
_entry.id   AF-C5MBR9-F1
#
_cell.length_a   1.000
_cell.length_b   1.000
_cell.length_c   1.000
_cell.angle_alpha   90.00
_cell.angle_beta   90.00
_cell.angle_gamma   90.00
#
_symmetry.space_group_name_H-M   'P 1'
#
loop_
_entity.id
_entity.type
_entity.pdbx_description
1 polymer ?
#
loop_
_entity_poly.entity_id
_entity_poly.type
_entity_poly.pdbx_seq_one_letter_code
_entity_poly.pdbx_strand_id
1 'polypeptide(L)' 'MSLGTTRTYSFNALLALIFRFPLFAYVVGFIEDFVISIMKTGPIPKHIAMIMDGNRTYAKNHRLPLKEGHFAGANALVKV' A
#
# COMPACT_ATOMS: atom_id res chain seq x y z
N MET A 1 8.38 40.21 -29.52
CA MET A 1 8.32 40.89 -28.20
C MET A 1 6.89 40.75 -27.69
N SER A 2 6.73 40.48 -26.38
CA SER A 2 5.50 40.01 -25.69
C SER A 2 5.43 38.49 -25.55
N LEU A 3 5.32 37.89 -24.36
CA LEU A 3 5.53 38.31 -22.97
C LEU A 3 5.58 37.00 -22.16
N GLY A 4 6.23 37.04 -20.98
CA GLY A 4 6.79 35.89 -20.29
C GLY A 4 5.85 34.71 -19.99
N THR A 5 6.40 33.52 -20.20
CA THR A 5 5.99 32.26 -19.58
C THR A 5 6.14 32.36 -18.05
N THR A 6 5.13 32.89 -17.37
CA THR A 6 5.01 32.77 -15.92
C THR A 6 4.64 31.33 -15.59
N ARG A 7 5.65 30.52 -15.22
CA ARG A 7 5.43 29.26 -14.50
C ARG A 7 4.82 29.59 -13.14
N THR A 8 3.49 29.66 -13.09
CA THR A 8 2.75 29.66 -11.84
C THR A 8 2.95 28.30 -11.18
N TYR A 9 3.72 28.24 -10.09
CA TYR A 9 3.72 27.10 -9.19
C TYR A 9 2.31 26.99 -8.59
N SER A 10 1.48 26.14 -9.19
CA SER A 10 0.12 25.87 -8.74
C SER A 10 0.15 25.34 -7.30
N PHE A 11 -0.78 25.77 -6.45
CA PHE A 11 -0.96 25.29 -5.06
C PHE A 11 -0.99 23.75 -4.98
N ASN A 12 -1.46 23.10 -6.06
CA ASN A 12 -1.46 21.65 -6.23
C ASN A 12 -0.06 21.02 -6.30
N ALA A 13 0.96 21.74 -6.78
CA ALA A 13 2.34 21.27 -6.79
C ALA A 13 2.96 21.28 -5.38
N LEU A 14 2.57 22.25 -4.54
CA LEU A 14 2.99 22.32 -3.14
C LEU A 14 2.33 21.21 -2.32
N LEU A 15 1.02 20.99 -2.51
CA LEU A 15 0.32 19.85 -1.92
C LEU A 15 0.91 18.52 -2.40
N ALA A 16 1.19 18.37 -3.70
CA ALA A 16 1.85 17.17 -4.23
C ALA A 16 3.24 16.95 -3.62
N LEU A 17 3.99 18.01 -3.32
CA LEU A 17 5.27 17.90 -2.61
C LEU A 17 5.08 17.35 -1.19
N ILE A 18 4.08 17.84 -0.46
CA ILE A 18 3.71 17.38 0.89
C ILE A 18 3.22 15.93 0.88
N PHE A 19 2.48 15.50 -0.16
CA PHE A 19 2.06 14.09 -0.31
C PHE A 19 3.17 13.18 -0.86
N ARG A 20 4.17 13.73 -1.55
CA ARG A 20 5.40 13.04 -1.99
C ARG A 20 6.41 12.88 -0.85
N PHE A 21 6.16 13.52 0.30
CA PHE A 21 7.11 13.60 1.39
C PHE A 21 7.29 12.23 2.07
N PRO A 22 8.53 11.74 2.23
CA PRO A 22 8.84 10.43 2.81
C PRO A 22 8.48 10.31 4.30
N LEU A 23 8.10 11.42 4.94
CA LEU A 23 7.73 11.46 6.35
C LEU A 23 6.50 10.60 6.65
N PHE A 24 5.51 10.56 5.77
CA PHE A 24 4.33 9.71 6.00
C PHE A 24 4.71 8.23 6.02
N ALA A 25 5.54 7.78 5.07
CA ALA A 25 6.05 6.41 5.06
C ALA A 25 6.88 6.10 6.32
N TYR A 26 7.70 7.05 6.78
CA TYR A 26 8.47 6.92 8.01
C TYR A 26 7.58 6.79 9.26
N VAL A 27 6.52 7.60 9.36
CA VAL A 27 5.56 7.53 10.47
C VAL A 27 4.81 6.20 10.46
N VAL A 28 4.38 5.71 9.29
CA VAL A 28 3.73 4.40 9.17
C VAL A 28 4.66 3.27 9.61
N GLY A 29 5.91 3.28 9.14
CA GLY A 29 6.92 2.31 9.56
C GLY A 29 7.19 2.34 11.06
N PHE A 30 7.28 3.53 11.67
CA PHE A 30 7.45 3.67 13.12
C PHE A 30 6.29 3.05 13.91
N ILE A 31 5.04 3.25 13.46
CA ILE A 31 3.87 2.65 14.10
C ILE A 31 3.89 1.12 13.94
N GLU A 32 4.24 0.63 12.76
CA GLU A 32 4.36 -0.81 12.48
C GLU A 32 5.40 -1.47 13.41
N ASP A 33 6.59 -0.89 13.52
CA ASP A 33 7.66 -1.36 14.42
C ASP A 33 7.22 -1.35 15.88
N PHE A 34 6.52 -0.29 16.30
CA PHE A 34 5.98 -0.19 17.66
C PHE A 34 4.98 -1.30 17.96
N VAL A 35 4.04 -1.57 17.06
CA VAL A 35 3.06 -2.65 17.21
C VAL A 35 3.74 -4.02 17.22
N ILE A 36 4.72 -4.24 16.33
CA ILE A 36 5.52 -5.48 16.30
C ILE A 36 6.27 -5.67 17.62
N SER A 37 6.86 -4.61 18.18
CA SER A 37 7.56 -4.66 19.47
C SER A 37 6.64 -5.06 20.60
N ILE A 38 5.40 -4.56 20.61
CA ILE A 38 4.39 -4.96 21.60
C ILE A 38 4.05 -6.45 21.44
N MET A 39 3.75 -6.90 20.22
CA MET A 39 3.41 -8.31 19.95
C MET A 39 4.53 -9.29 20.33
N LYS A 40 5.79 -8.89 20.18
CA LYS A 40 6.98 -9.69 20.57
C LYS A 40 7.10 -9.93 22.08
N THR A 41 6.35 -9.20 22.91
CA THR A 41 6.35 -9.41 24.37
C THR A 41 5.61 -10.71 24.75
N GLY A 42 4.78 -11.25 23.85
CA GLY A 42 4.08 -12.52 24.01
C GLY A 42 4.77 -13.71 23.30
N PRO A 43 4.19 -14.91 23.36
CA PRO A 43 4.70 -16.07 22.66
C PRO A 43 4.59 -15.90 21.13
N ILE A 44 5.73 -15.98 20.44
CA ILE A 44 5.82 -15.82 18.99
C ILE A 44 5.54 -17.17 18.29
N PRO A 45 4.60 -17.24 17.33
CA PRO A 45 4.33 -18.46 16.58
C PRO A 45 5.54 -18.84 15.71
N LYS A 46 5.91 -20.13 15.74
CA LYS A 46 7.05 -20.66 14.95
C LYS A 46 6.66 -21.07 13.52
N HIS A 47 5.37 -21.26 13.26
CA HIS A 47 4.85 -21.70 11.97
C HIS A 47 3.48 -21.07 11.72
N ILE A 48 3.27 -20.52 10.53
CA ILE A 48 2.02 -19.91 10.10
C ILE A 48 1.65 -20.54 8.76
N ALA A 49 0.44 -21.10 8.67
CA ALA A 49 -0.13 -21.58 7.42
C ALA A 49 -1.18 -20.59 6.93
N MET A 50 -1.12 -20.21 5.66
CA MET A 50 -2.07 -19.29 5.03
C MET A 50 -2.91 -20.03 4.00
N ILE A 51 -4.24 -19.93 4.13
CA ILE A 51 -5.20 -20.43 3.12
C ILE A 51 -5.71 -19.22 2.34
N MET A 52 -5.32 -19.12 1.08
CA MET A 52 -5.78 -18.04 0.19
C MET A 52 -7.15 -18.32 -0.40
N ASP A 53 -8.20 -18.18 0.41
CA ASP A 53 -9.57 -18.21 -0.08
C ASP A 53 -10.08 -16.80 -0.44
N GLY A 54 -11.10 -16.73 -1.31
CA GLY A 54 -11.78 -15.48 -1.66
C GLY A 54 -11.37 -14.86 -2.99
N ASN A 55 -10.43 -15.43 -3.73
CA ASN A 55 -9.99 -14.93 -5.05
C ASN A 55 -11.16 -14.77 -6.05
N ARG A 56 -12.14 -15.69 -6.01
CA ARG A 56 -13.36 -15.62 -6.83
C ARG A 56 -14.28 -14.46 -6.40
N THR A 57 -14.45 -14.27 -5.09
CA THR A 57 -15.28 -13.19 -4.55
C THR A 57 -14.64 -11.83 -4.83
N TYR A 58 -13.32 -11.74 -4.71
CA TYR A 58 -12.53 -10.56 -5.08
C TYR A 58 -12.74 -10.18 -6.55
N ALA A 59 -12.64 -11.15 -7.47
CA ALA A 59 -12.89 -10.92 -8.89
C ALA A 59 -14.31 -10.41 -9.16
N LYS A 60 -15.33 -11.03 -8.53
CA LYS A 60 -16.73 -10.60 -8.68
C LYS A 60 -16.96 -9.17 -8.20
N ASN A 61 -16.42 -8.82 -7.03
CA ASN A 61 -16.61 -7.48 -6.43
C ASN A 61 -15.92 -6.37 -7.24
N HIS A 62 -14.78 -6.68 -7.87
CA HIS A 62 -14.02 -5.73 -8.69
C HIS A 62 -14.38 -5.80 -10.19
N ARG A 63 -15.40 -6.61 -10.56
CA ARG A 63 -15.81 -6.85 -11.96
C ARG A 63 -14.66 -7.32 -12.86
N LEU A 64 -13.74 -8.09 -12.30
CA LEU A 64 -12.59 -8.65 -12.99
C LEU A 64 -12.90 -10.07 -13.51
N PRO A 65 -12.25 -10.51 -14.59
CA PRO A 65 -12.23 -11.91 -14.98
C PRO A 65 -11.73 -12.81 -13.84
N LEU A 66 -12.28 -14.03 -13.73
CA LEU A 66 -11.90 -14.98 -12.67
C LEU A 66 -10.38 -15.27 -12.67
N LYS A 67 -9.77 -15.34 -13.87
CA LYS A 67 -8.34 -15.55 -14.05
C LYS A 67 -7.51 -14.44 -13.37
N GLU A 68 -7.95 -13.18 -13.49
CA GLU A 68 -7.28 -12.05 -12.84
C GLU A 68 -7.43 -12.10 -11.31
N GLY A 69 -8.55 -12.61 -10.80
CA GLY A 69 -8.70 -12.90 -9.37
C GLY A 69 -7.70 -13.93 -8.86
N HIS A 70 -7.46 -15.00 -9.62
CA HIS A 70 -6.43 -15.99 -9.29
C HIS A 70 -5.02 -15.39 -9.32
N PHE A 71 -4.71 -14.56 -10.32
CA PHE A 71 -3.42 -13.86 -10.37
C PHE A 71 -3.25 -12.87 -9.22
N ALA A 72 -4.30 -12.13 -8.86
CA ALA A 72 -4.27 -11.22 -7.71
C ALA A 72 -3.98 -11.97 -6.40
N GLY A 73 -4.62 -13.13 -6.20
CA GLY A 73 -4.32 -14.03 -5.09
C GLY A 73 -2.85 -14.48 -5.11
N ALA A 74 -2.36 -15.00 -6.23
CA ALA A 74 -0.96 -15.41 -6.37
C ALA A 74 0.03 -14.27 -6.06
N ASN A 75 -0.24 -13.05 -6.57
CA ASN A 75 0.57 -11.86 -6.30
C ASN A 75 0.53 -11.45 -4.82
N ALA A 76 -0.61 -11.64 -4.14
CA ALA A 76 -0.72 -11.37 -2.72
C ALA A 76 0.18 -12.32 -1.91
N LEU A 77 0.22 -13.61 -2.27
CA LEU A 77 1.13 -14.57 -1.62
C LEU A 77 2.61 -14.22 -1.80
N VAL A 78 3.00 -13.74 -2.99
CA VAL A 78 4.39 -13.35 -3.27
C VAL A 78 4.81 -12.11 -2.47
N LYS A 79 3.84 -11.27 -2.08
CA LYS A 79 4.08 -10.03 -1.34
C LYS A 79 4.20 -10.23 0.18
N VAL A 80 3.71 -11.36 0.70
CA VAL A 80 3.84 -11.78 2.10
C VAL A 80 5.27 -12.24 2.37
#